data_AF-Q1GEK8-F1
#
_entry.id   AF-Q1GEK8-F1
#
_cell.length_a   1.000
_cell.length_b   1.000
_cell.length_c   1.000
_cell.angle_alpha   90.00
_cell.angle_beta   90.00
_cell.angle_gamma   90.00
#
_symmetry.space_group_name_H-M   'P 1'
#
loop_
_entity.id
_entity.type
_entity.pdbx_description
1 polymer ?
#
loop_
_entity_poly.entity_id
_entity_poly.type
_entity_poly.pdbx_seq_one_letter_code
_entity_poly.pdbx_strand_id
1 'polypeptide(L)'
;MGNKLNSQTEIDDLDALFAEARATRPEVPASLMESILADAADAQAGHLSSTATEPPRRGPIEVLIAALGGWPSLGGLVAASCVGLWVGINAPDLMLETPGLQTLARTGSETTDYAAYETFDLATVLAEDLQ
;
A
#
# COMPACT_ATOMS: atom_id res chain seq x y z
N MET A 1 31.20 -8.91 -8.90
CA MET A 1 31.61 -7.61 -8.36
C MET A 1 31.17 -6.40 -9.23
N GLY A 2 30.44 -6.56 -10.35
CA GLY A 2 30.25 -5.50 -11.36
C GLY A 2 29.00 -4.60 -11.24
N ASN A 3 28.06 -4.85 -10.32
CA ASN A 3 26.78 -4.11 -10.32
C ASN A 3 26.82 -2.76 -9.59
N LYS A 4 27.77 -2.57 -8.66
CA LYS A 4 27.86 -1.34 -7.85
C LYS A 4 28.43 -0.14 -8.61
N LEU A 5 29.19 -0.37 -9.69
CA LEU A 5 29.82 0.70 -10.46
C LEU A 5 28.79 1.41 -11.36
N ASN A 6 27.86 0.66 -11.98
CA ASN A 6 26.84 1.25 -12.85
C ASN A 6 25.87 2.16 -12.09
N SER A 7 25.42 1.75 -10.90
CA SER A 7 24.48 2.58 -10.12
C SER A 7 25.10 3.89 -9.63
N GLN A 8 26.41 3.93 -9.36
CA GLN A 8 27.09 5.17 -8.96
C GLN A 8 27.17 6.14 -10.14
N THR A 9 27.50 5.64 -11.34
CA THR A 9 27.51 6.45 -12.56
C THR A 9 26.12 6.98 -12.90
N GLU A 10 25.07 6.16 -12.76
CA GLU A 10 23.68 6.61 -12.96
C GLU A 10 23.26 7.71 -11.96
N ILE A 11 23.69 7.62 -10.70
CA ILE A 11 23.43 8.66 -9.69
C ILE A 11 24.20 9.95 -10.02
N ASP A 12 25.47 9.84 -10.41
CA ASP A 12 26.30 10.98 -10.78
C ASP A 12 25.73 11.73 -12.02
N ASP A 13 25.21 10.98 -13.00
CA ASP A 13 24.55 11.54 -14.19
C ASP A 13 23.24 12.27 -13.81
N LEU A 14 22.45 11.73 -12.88
CA LEU A 14 21.25 12.40 -12.37
C LEU A 14 21.59 13.69 -11.62
N ASP A 15 22.64 13.68 -10.80
CA ASP A 15 23.10 14.87 -10.07
C ASP A 15 23.54 15.98 -11.04
N ALA A 16 24.20 15.63 -12.15
CA ALA A 16 24.54 16.57 -13.20
C ALA A 16 23.29 17.19 -13.86
N LEU A 17 22.28 16.37 -14.20
CA LEU A 17 21.01 16.84 -14.75
C LEU A 17 20.25 17.75 -13.77
N PHE A 18 20.26 17.43 -12.47
CA PHE A 18 19.66 18.28 -11.45
C PHE A 18 20.41 19.60 -11.24
N ALA A 19 21.74 19.60 -11.37
CA ALA A 19 22.53 20.81 -11.30
C ALA A 19 22.20 21.77 -12.46
N GLU A 20 22.05 21.23 -13.67
CA GLU A 20 21.65 21.99 -14.85
C GLU A 20 20.23 22.55 -14.74
N ALA A 21 19.28 21.74 -14.27
CA ALA A 21 17.90 22.17 -14.02
C ALA A 21 17.80 23.29 -12.98
N ARG A 22 18.66 23.28 -11.94
CA ARG A 22 18.72 24.37 -10.94
C ARG A 22 19.32 25.64 -11.52
N ALA A 23 20.33 25.52 -12.38
CA ALA A 23 20.95 26.66 -13.06
C ALA A 23 19.97 27.34 -14.02
N THR A 24 19.12 26.55 -14.69
CA THR A 24 18.12 27.04 -15.65
C THR A 24 16.73 27.08 -15.00
N ARG A 25 16.59 27.83 -13.89
CA ARG A 25 15.29 27.97 -13.24
C ARG A 25 14.37 28.86 -14.10
N PRO A 26 13.25 28.34 -14.62
CA PRO A 26 12.28 29.17 -15.31
C PRO A 26 11.68 30.17 -14.31
N GLU A 27 11.50 31.41 -14.74
CA GLU A 27 10.77 32.40 -13.95
C GLU A 27 9.30 31.99 -13.86
N VAL A 28 8.75 32.02 -12.64
CA VAL A 28 7.34 31.70 -12.43
C VAL A 28 6.49 32.85 -12.98
N PRO A 29 5.56 32.61 -13.92
CA PRO A 29 4.76 33.69 -14.48
C PRO A 29 3.88 34.31 -13.39
N ALA A 30 3.76 35.64 -13.39
CA ALA A 30 3.03 36.39 -12.37
C ALA A 30 1.56 35.91 -12.21
N SER A 31 0.90 35.54 -13.31
CA SER A 31 -0.46 35.00 -13.30
C SER A 31 -0.59 33.67 -12.54
N LEU A 32 0.44 32.81 -12.59
CA LEU A 32 0.44 31.56 -11.83
C LEU A 32 0.64 31.85 -10.35
N MET A 33 1.52 32.80 -10.00
CA MET A 33 1.70 33.22 -8.61
C MET A 33 0.41 33.83 -8.02
N GLU A 34 -0.28 34.68 -8.78
CA GLU A 34 -1.59 35.21 -8.39
C GLU A 34 -2.63 34.11 -8.19
N SER A 35 -2.67 33.13 -9.10
CA SER A 35 -3.59 31.99 -8.99
C SER A 35 -3.29 31.13 -7.76
N ILE A 36 -2.01 30.88 -7.46
CA ILE A 36 -1.58 30.15 -6.26
C ILE A 36 -1.97 30.91 -4.99
N LEU A 37 -1.78 32.23 -4.96
CA LEU A 37 -2.14 33.06 -3.81
C LEU A 37 -3.66 33.12 -3.61
N ALA A 38 -4.44 33.15 -4.68
CA ALA A 38 -5.91 33.09 -4.61
C ALA A 38 -6.38 31.73 -4.08
N ASP A 39 -5.85 30.63 -4.61
CA ASP A 39 -6.15 29.26 -4.15
C ASP A 39 -5.74 29.05 -2.68
N ALA A 40 -4.56 29.55 -2.31
CA ALA A 40 -4.10 29.51 -0.92
C ALA A 40 -5.01 30.31 0.01
N ALA A 41 -5.49 31.49 -0.41
CA ALA A 41 -6.42 32.29 0.37
C ALA A 41 -7.76 31.55 0.59
N ASP A 42 -8.28 30.87 -0.44
CA ASP A 42 -9.50 30.06 -0.35
C ASP A 42 -9.30 28.85 0.58
N ALA A 43 -8.17 28.15 0.46
CA ALA A 43 -7.82 27.03 1.35
C ALA A 43 -7.64 27.50 2.82
N GLN A 44 -6.99 28.64 3.03
CA GLN A 44 -6.83 29.25 4.35
C GLN A 44 -8.18 29.69 4.92
N ALA A 45 -9.07 30.25 4.11
CA ALA A 45 -10.43 30.59 4.53
C ALA A 45 -11.20 29.33 4.98
N GLY A 46 -11.11 28.23 4.24
CA GLY A 46 -11.69 26.94 4.63
C GLY A 46 -11.14 26.40 5.97
N HIS A 47 -9.84 26.60 6.24
CA HIS A 47 -9.22 26.22 7.51
C HIS A 47 -9.59 27.16 8.68
N LEU A 48 -9.69 28.47 8.43
CA LEU A 48 -10.07 29.46 9.44
C LEU A 48 -11.57 29.37 9.79
N SER A 49 -12.44 29.07 8.82
CA SER A 49 -13.86 28.77 9.05
C SER A 49 -14.10 27.48 9.83
N SER A 50 -13.09 26.62 9.99
CA SER A 50 -13.15 25.48 10.93
C SER A 50 -13.07 25.92 12.40
N THR A 51 -12.79 27.20 12.67
CA THR A 51 -12.90 27.77 14.02
C THR A 51 -14.29 28.38 14.19
N ALA A 52 -15.09 27.80 15.09
CA ALA A 52 -16.40 28.31 15.53
C ALA A 52 -17.62 28.11 14.60
N THR A 53 -17.84 26.90 14.09
CA THR A 53 -19.21 26.39 13.92
C THR A 53 -19.41 25.26 14.92
N GLU A 54 -20.47 25.34 15.73
CA GLU A 54 -20.90 24.24 16.61
C GLU A 54 -20.83 22.94 15.81
N PRO A 55 -20.11 21.90 16.29
CA PRO A 55 -19.88 20.72 15.47
C PRO A 55 -21.25 20.21 15.02
N PRO A 56 -21.51 20.07 13.70
CA PRO A 56 -22.70 19.35 13.27
C PRO A 56 -22.66 18.01 14.00
N ARG A 57 -23.81 17.48 14.40
CA ARG A 57 -23.90 16.15 15.03
C ARG A 57 -23.36 15.11 14.04
N ARG A 58 -22.04 14.93 14.05
CA ARG A 58 -21.32 14.05 13.14
C ARG A 58 -21.80 12.65 13.45
N GLY A 59 -22.26 11.94 12.42
CA GLY A 59 -22.58 10.53 12.57
C GLY A 59 -21.32 9.75 13.01
N PRO A 60 -21.47 8.56 13.63
CA PRO A 60 -20.32 7.78 14.09
C PRO A 60 -19.33 7.46 12.96
N ILE A 61 -19.82 7.32 11.73
CA ILE A 61 -19.02 7.11 10.52
C ILE A 61 -18.19 8.35 10.17
N GLU A 62 -18.76 9.54 10.31
CA GLU A 62 -18.10 10.80 9.98
C GLU A 62 -17.00 11.15 10.99
N VAL A 63 -17.19 10.78 12.27
CA VAL A 63 -16.15 10.84 13.31
C VAL A 63 -15.01 9.87 12.97
N LEU A 64 -15.32 8.66 12.52
CA LEU A 64 -14.31 7.69 12.11
C LEU A 64 -13.50 8.20 10.91
N ILE A 65 -14.15 8.69 9.86
CA ILE A 65 -13.48 9.24 8.67
C ILE A 65 -12.62 10.45 9.04
N ALA A 66 -13.11 11.35 9.90
CA ALA A 66 -12.33 12.49 10.39
C ALA A 66 -11.10 12.03 11.21
N ALA A 67 -11.24 10.99 12.04
CA ALA A 67 -10.15 10.42 12.83
C ALA A 67 -9.08 9.72 11.96
N LEU A 68 -9.48 9.15 10.83
CA LEU A 68 -8.55 8.55 9.85
C LEU A 68 -7.83 9.57 8.95
N GLY A 69 -8.07 10.88 9.14
CA GLY A 69 -7.42 11.94 8.34
C GLY A 69 -8.30 12.51 7.23
N GLY A 70 -9.60 12.21 7.23
CA GLY A 70 -10.60 12.79 6.33
C GLY A 70 -10.67 12.11 4.97
N TRP A 71 -11.07 12.87 3.95
CA TRP A 71 -11.28 12.39 2.59
C TRP A 71 -10.07 11.67 1.93
N PRO A 72 -8.80 12.01 2.21
CA PRO A 72 -7.66 11.31 1.61
C PRO A 72 -7.57 9.84 2.04
N SER A 73 -7.91 9.53 3.31
CA SER A 73 -7.95 8.15 3.78
C SER A 73 -9.04 7.33 3.09
N LEU A 74 -10.17 7.97 2.78
CA LEU A 74 -11.24 7.31 2.04
C LEU A 74 -10.81 6.98 0.61
N GLY A 75 -10.12 7.92 -0.05
CA GLY A 75 -9.53 7.70 -1.38
C GLY A 75 -8.55 6.53 -1.40
N GLY A 76 -7.66 6.44 -0.40
CA GLY A 76 -6.75 5.31 -0.23
C GLY A 76 -7.47 3.97 -0.02
N LEU A 77 -8.54 3.94 0.78
CA LEU A 77 -9.32 2.73 1.05
C LEU A 77 -10.05 2.22 -0.20
N VAL A 78 -10.63 3.13 -0.99
CA VAL A 78 -11.24 2.80 -2.29
C VAL A 78 -10.19 2.26 -3.25
N ALA A 79 -9.02 2.91 -3.36
CA ALA A 79 -7.92 2.45 -4.21
C ALA A 79 -7.42 1.05 -3.79
N ALA A 80 -7.23 0.81 -2.49
CA ALA A 80 -6.85 -0.51 -1.96
C ALA A 80 -7.91 -1.58 -2.27
N SER A 81 -9.19 -1.22 -2.21
CA SER A 81 -10.29 -2.12 -2.57
C SER A 81 -10.27 -2.45 -4.07
N CYS A 82 -10.06 -1.46 -4.94
CA CYS A 82 -9.90 -1.67 -6.38
C CYS A 82 -8.69 -2.55 -6.70
N VAL A 83 -7.56 -2.35 -6.02
CA VAL A 83 -6.36 -3.19 -6.16
C VAL A 83 -6.65 -4.62 -5.71
N GLY A 84 -7.32 -4.81 -4.57
CA GLY A 84 -7.72 -6.15 -4.10
C GLY A 84 -8.64 -6.87 -5.09
N LEU A 85 -9.62 -6.16 -5.67
CA LEU A 85 -10.48 -6.70 -6.71
C LEU A 85 -9.70 -7.02 -8.00
N TRP A 86 -8.78 -6.15 -8.41
CA TRP A 86 -7.93 -6.37 -9.59
C TRP A 86 -7.08 -7.63 -9.43
N VAL A 87 -6.42 -7.80 -8.29
CA VAL A 87 -5.59 -8.97 -7.98
C VAL A 87 -6.44 -10.24 -7.87
N GLY A 88 -7.63 -10.15 -7.26
CA GLY A 88 -8.54 -11.30 -7.13
C GLY A 88 -9.11 -11.77 -8.47
N ILE A 89 -9.44 -10.86 -9.38
CA ILE A 89 -9.98 -11.19 -10.71
C ILE A 89 -8.90 -11.78 -11.62
N ASN A 90 -7.64 -11.32 -11.52
CA ASN A 90 -6.52 -11.77 -12.35
C ASN A 90 -5.67 -12.88 -11.69
N ALA A 91 -6.21 -13.58 -10.69
CA ALA A 91 -5.50 -14.62 -9.94
C ALA A 91 -4.88 -15.77 -10.77
N PRO A 92 -5.43 -16.25 -11.91
CA PRO A 92 -4.81 -17.38 -12.59
C PRO A 92 -3.46 -17.06 -13.25
N ASP A 93 -3.27 -15.85 -13.80
CA ASP A 93 -2.04 -15.50 -14.53
C ASP A 93 -0.89 -15.07 -13.60
N LEU A 94 -1.21 -14.42 -12.47
CA LEU A 94 -0.22 -14.00 -11.47
C LEU A 94 0.50 -15.19 -10.79
N MET A 95 -0.18 -16.33 -10.65
CA MET A 95 0.42 -17.56 -10.11
C MET A 95 1.41 -18.22 -11.08
N LEU A 96 1.19 -18.08 -12.40
CA LEU A 96 1.99 -18.73 -13.44
C LEU A 96 3.28 -17.95 -13.74
N GLU A 97 3.25 -16.62 -13.69
CA GLU A 97 4.40 -15.81 -14.11
C GLU A 97 5.34 -15.36 -12.98
N THR A 98 4.94 -15.44 -11.71
CA THR A 98 5.76 -14.92 -10.59
C THR A 98 6.78 -15.98 -10.12
N PRO A 99 8.09 -15.85 -10.46
CA PRO A 99 9.10 -16.82 -10.06
C PRO A 99 9.31 -16.72 -8.55
N GLY A 100 9.11 -17.82 -7.82
CA GLY A 100 9.27 -17.89 -6.36
C GLY A 100 7.96 -18.01 -5.58
N LEU A 101 6.82 -17.61 -6.13
CA LEU A 101 5.52 -17.82 -5.49
C LEU A 101 5.13 -19.31 -5.47
N GLN A 102 5.54 -20.05 -6.50
CA GLN A 102 5.47 -21.52 -6.59
C GLN A 102 6.26 -22.22 -5.48
N THR A 103 7.38 -21.63 -5.05
CA THR A 103 8.19 -22.16 -3.95
C THR A 103 7.47 -21.98 -2.62
N LEU A 104 6.91 -20.79 -2.33
CA LEU A 104 6.10 -20.56 -1.13
C LEU A 104 4.85 -21.45 -1.06
N ALA A 105 4.19 -21.69 -2.20
CA ALA A 105 3.03 -22.57 -2.28
C ALA A 105 3.37 -24.02 -1.94
N ARG A 106 4.56 -24.52 -2.32
CA ARG A 106 5.05 -25.84 -1.90
C ARG A 106 5.37 -25.90 -0.41
N THR A 107 5.98 -24.85 0.16
CA THR A 107 6.34 -24.84 1.59
C THR A 107 5.11 -24.81 2.52
N GLY A 108 3.98 -24.24 2.07
CA GLY A 108 2.73 -24.23 2.84
C GLY A 108 1.96 -25.56 2.83
N SER A 109 2.35 -26.52 1.99
CA SER A 109 1.64 -27.79 1.77
C SER A 109 2.18 -28.97 2.61
N GLU A 110 3.15 -28.77 3.49
CA GLU A 110 3.87 -29.89 4.11
C GLU A 110 3.15 -30.60 5.27
N THR A 111 1.93 -30.19 5.65
CA THR A 111 1.23 -30.76 6.81
C THR A 111 0.20 -31.85 6.52
N THR A 112 -0.03 -32.27 5.28
CA THR A 112 -1.12 -33.23 4.99
C THR A 112 -0.70 -34.70 5.02
N ASP A 113 0.59 -35.04 4.90
CA ASP A 113 1.00 -36.45 4.74
C ASP A 113 1.29 -37.20 6.06
N TYR A 114 1.50 -36.48 7.18
CA TYR A 114 1.84 -37.10 8.47
C TYR A 114 0.65 -37.41 9.38
N ALA A 115 -0.52 -36.79 9.17
CA ALA A 115 -1.69 -36.97 10.04
C ALA A 115 -2.42 -38.32 9.82
N ALA A 116 -2.25 -38.96 8.66
CA ALA A 116 -2.94 -40.19 8.32
C ALA A 116 -2.32 -41.44 8.99
N TYR A 117 -1.02 -41.40 9.33
CA TYR A 117 -0.31 -42.57 9.89
C TYR A 117 -0.41 -42.69 11.41
N GLU A 118 -0.64 -41.58 12.14
CA GLU A 118 -0.77 -41.57 13.61
C GLU A 118 -2.12 -42.14 14.10
N THR A 119 -3.17 -42.14 13.27
CA THR A 119 -4.52 -42.56 13.71
C THR A 119 -4.65 -44.09 13.85
N PHE A 120 -3.89 -44.87 13.07
CA PHE A 120 -4.01 -46.33 13.08
C PHE A 120 -3.26 -47.00 14.24
N ASP A 121 -2.22 -46.37 14.77
CA ASP A 121 -1.45 -46.92 15.89
C ASP A 121 -2.18 -46.72 17.23
N LEU A 122 -2.79 -45.55 17.42
CA LEU A 122 -3.50 -45.23 18.66
C LEU A 122 -4.79 -46.05 18.82
N ALA A 123 -5.49 -46.37 17.74
CA ALA A 123 -6.67 -47.25 17.79
C ALA A 123 -6.32 -48.71 18.15
N THR A 124 -5.12 -49.16 17.80
CA THR A 124 -4.66 -50.53 18.09
C THR A 124 -4.15 -50.64 19.53
N VAL A 125 -3.36 -49.66 20.00
CA VAL A 125 -2.91 -49.58 21.40
C VAL A 125 -4.08 -49.42 22.37
N LEU A 126 -5.12 -48.65 22.00
CA LEU A 126 -6.33 -48.49 22.82
C LEU A 126 -7.21 -49.76 22.84
N ALA A 127 -7.15 -50.57 21.78
CA ALA A 127 -7.86 -51.84 21.71
C ALA A 127 -7.16 -52.96 22.51
N GLU A 128 -5.83 -52.87 22.68
CA GLU A 128 -5.04 -53.82 23.46
C GLU A 128 -5.20 -53.63 24.98
N ASP A 129 -5.49 -52.41 25.46
CA ASP A 129 -5.73 -52.11 26.88
C ASP A 129 -7.16 -52.47 27.35
N LEU A 130 -8.05 -52.90 26.45
CA LEU A 130 -9.46 -53.22 26.72
C LEU A 130 -9.78 -54.72 26.68
N GLN A 131 -8.76 -55.59 26.67
CA GLN A 131 -8.87 -57.05 26.85
C GLN A 131 -8.20 -57.50 28.16
#